data_AF-A0A8T5RQN5-F1
#
_entry.id   AF-A0A8T5RQN5-F1
#
_cell.length_a   1.000
_cell.length_b   1.000
_cell.length_c   1.000
_cell.angle_alpha   90.00
_cell.angle_beta   90.00
_cell.angle_gamma   90.00
#
_symmetry.space_group_name_H-M   'P 1'
#
loop_
_entity.id
_entity.type
_entity.pdbx_description
1 polymer ?
#
loop_
_entity_poly.entity_id
_entity_poly.type
_entity_poly.pdbx_seq_one_letter_code
_entity_poly.pdbx_strand_id
1 'polypeptide(L)'
;MMSAKNYKLGVFYGTSPETEMLTQKFVGNLINNDEFCKACEVLEQNVKCDKCREHLKSFSNTIYFYEKIGENIPDFIEEPEEYLPKNLPSVDFVIVVGIHQDLLSGLPDYLKDKNVKAVIVPIENPKWAPAGLQAQVLKEFERNNIQAAFPKPFCALSKQYNEYNKVGFNLTKDHNYIYEFIDYFKIGEPIVSLLLSKDGESIEDTCVLQSAPCGSSYYVCQQLKSKYFKNGKSGGTSLNEKISKAHHSYPCNASMDQDSILKDSILHVGGYLIRNAVRRELNLEEQEGEKLVYVIK
;
A
#
# COMPACT_ATOMS: atom_id res chain seq x y z
N MET A 1 16.44 -5.19 26.53
CA MET A 1 16.83 -5.69 25.19
C MET A 1 15.59 -6.25 24.53
N MET A 2 14.93 -5.50 23.63
CA MET A 2 13.92 -6.11 22.77
C MET A 2 14.67 -7.06 21.84
N SER A 3 14.39 -8.36 21.93
CA SER A 3 14.83 -9.32 20.93
C SER A 3 14.50 -8.75 19.55
N ALA A 4 15.48 -8.65 18.66
CA ALA A 4 15.25 -8.17 17.31
C ALA A 4 14.30 -9.16 16.64
N LYS A 5 13.00 -8.82 16.60
CA LYS A 5 11.98 -9.66 15.99
C LYS A 5 12.38 -9.86 14.53
N ASN A 6 12.53 -11.12 14.11
CA ASN A 6 12.88 -11.47 12.74
C ASN A 6 11.64 -12.08 12.08
N TYR A 7 10.75 -11.21 11.60
CA TYR A 7 9.54 -11.67 10.93
C TYR A 7 9.84 -12.25 9.56
N LYS A 8 9.05 -13.24 9.18
CA LYS A 8 9.09 -13.91 7.89
C LYS A 8 7.86 -13.54 7.06
N LEU A 9 8.08 -13.16 5.82
CA LEU A 9 7.08 -12.68 4.88
C LEU A 9 6.94 -13.66 3.71
N GLY A 10 5.70 -14.03 3.42
CA GLY A 10 5.31 -14.70 2.18
C GLY A 10 4.51 -13.78 1.29
N VAL A 11 4.60 -13.96 -0.02
CA VAL A 11 3.83 -13.18 -1.00
C VAL A 11 3.21 -14.12 -2.02
N PHE A 12 1.88 -14.06 -2.11
CA PHE A 12 1.12 -14.62 -3.22
C PHE A 12 0.65 -13.51 -4.14
N TYR A 13 0.68 -13.75 -5.44
CA TYR A 13 0.16 -12.81 -6.41
C TYR A 13 -0.49 -13.50 -7.60
N GLY A 14 -1.48 -12.84 -8.19
CA GLY A 14 -2.20 -13.32 -9.35
C GLY A 14 -1.37 -13.28 -10.64
N THR A 15 -2.01 -13.69 -11.73
CA THR A 15 -1.39 -13.83 -13.04
C THR A 15 -1.53 -12.59 -13.94
N SER A 16 -2.31 -11.60 -13.52
CA SER A 16 -2.56 -10.42 -14.34
C SER A 16 -1.37 -9.44 -14.29
N PRO A 17 -1.06 -8.72 -15.39
CA PRO A 17 0.05 -7.76 -15.41
C PRO A 17 -0.02 -6.69 -14.31
N GLU A 18 -1.22 -6.26 -13.93
CA GLU A 18 -1.43 -5.30 -12.84
C GLU A 18 -1.02 -5.86 -11.47
N THR A 19 -1.26 -7.16 -11.22
CA THR A 19 -0.88 -7.83 -9.97
C THR A 19 0.62 -8.09 -9.91
N GLU A 20 1.22 -8.54 -11.02
CA GLU A 20 2.67 -8.73 -11.12
C GLU A 20 3.40 -7.40 -10.87
N MET A 21 2.95 -6.32 -11.52
CA MET A 21 3.55 -5.00 -11.37
C MET A 21 3.44 -4.46 -9.93
N LEU A 22 2.28 -4.63 -9.27
CA LEU A 22 2.12 -4.18 -7.89
C LEU A 22 3.05 -4.96 -6.95
N THR A 23 3.12 -6.27 -7.15
CA THR A 23 3.92 -7.16 -6.32
C THR A 23 5.41 -6.89 -6.48
N GLN A 24 5.88 -6.70 -7.73
CA GLN A 24 7.25 -6.26 -8.02
C GLN A 24 7.57 -4.91 -7.38
N LYS A 25 6.62 -3.95 -7.39
CA LYS A 25 6.83 -2.65 -6.76
C LYS A 25 6.92 -2.74 -5.24
N PHE A 26 6.03 -3.50 -4.62
CA PHE A 26 6.03 -3.71 -3.18
C PHE A 26 7.30 -4.41 -2.71
N VAL A 27 7.65 -5.54 -3.32
CA VAL A 27 8.87 -6.29 -2.98
C VAL A 27 10.11 -5.48 -3.31
N GLY A 28 10.17 -4.82 -4.46
CA GLY A 28 11.26 -3.92 -4.85
C GLY A 28 11.48 -2.79 -3.84
N ASN A 29 10.39 -2.23 -3.29
CA ASN A 29 10.48 -1.22 -2.24
C ASN A 29 11.08 -1.80 -0.95
N LEU A 30 10.64 -2.99 -0.54
CA LEU A 30 11.13 -3.68 0.66
C LEU A 30 12.59 -4.11 0.58
N ILE A 31 13.04 -4.64 -0.56
CA ILE A 31 14.43 -5.08 -0.71
C ILE A 31 15.37 -3.91 -0.94
N ASN A 32 14.83 -2.75 -1.33
CA ASN A 32 15.56 -1.51 -1.56
C ASN A 32 16.78 -1.70 -2.49
N ASN A 33 16.58 -2.33 -3.64
CA ASN A 33 17.65 -2.42 -4.64
C ASN A 33 17.88 -1.04 -5.31
N ASP A 34 19.08 -0.84 -5.85
CA ASP A 34 19.51 0.46 -6.41
C ASP A 34 18.74 0.86 -7.69
N GLU A 35 18.21 -0.11 -8.43
CA GLU A 35 17.50 0.14 -9.69
C GLU A 35 16.00 0.43 -9.51
N PHE A 36 15.48 0.24 -8.29
CA PHE A 36 14.06 0.35 -7.99
C PHE A 36 13.52 1.77 -8.19
N CYS A 37 14.29 2.77 -7.74
CA CYS A 37 13.85 4.16 -7.71
C CYS A 37 14.54 4.97 -8.81
N LYS A 38 13.73 5.62 -9.66
CA LYS A 38 14.22 6.54 -10.71
C LYS A 38 13.73 7.98 -10.50
N ALA A 39 13.31 8.32 -9.28
CA ALA A 39 12.67 9.61 -9.00
C ALA A 39 13.53 10.81 -9.39
N CYS A 40 14.85 10.76 -9.12
CA CYS A 40 15.79 11.85 -9.39
C CYS A 40 16.03 12.06 -10.90
N GLU A 41 16.05 10.97 -11.66
CA GLU A 41 16.26 10.98 -13.11
C GLU A 41 15.08 11.61 -13.87
N VAL A 42 13.88 11.59 -13.26
CA VAL A 42 12.63 12.11 -13.83
C VAL A 42 12.32 13.53 -13.32
N LEU A 43 13.21 14.14 -12.52
CA LEU A 43 13.06 15.55 -12.13
C LEU A 43 13.21 16.47 -13.34
N GLU A 44 12.52 17.62 -13.32
CA GLU A 44 12.60 18.65 -14.38
C GLU A 44 14.04 19.09 -14.70
N GLN A 45 14.95 18.98 -13.74
CA GLN A 45 16.35 19.36 -13.87
C GLN A 45 17.27 18.20 -14.30
N ASN A 46 16.73 16.99 -14.56
CA ASN A 46 17.48 15.78 -14.91
C ASN A 46 18.76 15.60 -14.08
N VAL A 47 18.59 15.43 -12.77
CA VAL A 47 19.72 15.31 -11.84
C VAL A 47 20.12 13.84 -11.63
N LYS A 48 21.39 13.62 -11.30
CA LYS A 48 21.88 12.29 -10.88
C LYS A 48 21.19 11.89 -9.57
N CYS A 49 21.08 10.57 -9.34
CA CYS A 49 20.59 10.02 -8.09
C CYS A 49 21.35 10.60 -6.88
N ASP A 50 20.62 11.13 -5.90
CA ASP A 50 21.14 11.68 -4.64
C ASP A 50 21.25 10.62 -3.53
N LYS A 51 20.97 9.36 -3.86
CA LYS A 51 21.02 8.20 -2.96
C LYS A 51 20.17 8.35 -1.69
N CYS A 52 19.03 9.05 -1.77
CA CYS A 52 18.13 9.27 -0.62
C CYS A 52 17.60 7.98 0.06
N ARG A 53 17.74 6.82 -0.59
CA ARG A 53 17.32 5.51 -0.08
C ARG A 53 18.47 4.62 0.41
N GLU A 54 19.74 5.05 0.34
CA GLU A 54 20.93 4.24 0.68
C GLU A 54 20.95 3.79 2.15
N HIS A 55 20.33 4.55 3.05
CA HIS A 55 20.27 4.24 4.48
C HIS A 55 19.08 3.33 4.87
N LEU A 56 18.17 3.03 3.93
CA LEU A 56 17.01 2.20 4.26
C LEU A 56 17.43 0.74 4.44
N LYS A 57 16.89 0.12 5.49
CA LYS A 57 17.07 -1.31 5.74
C LYS A 57 16.46 -2.13 4.59
N SER A 58 17.25 -3.03 4.03
CA SER A 58 16.74 -4.06 3.11
C SER A 58 16.05 -5.17 3.92
N PHE A 59 14.89 -5.60 3.44
CA PHE A 59 14.13 -6.73 4.00
C PHE A 59 14.23 -8.00 3.15
N SER A 60 15.20 -8.09 2.24
CA SER A 60 15.39 -9.26 1.37
C SER A 60 15.50 -10.58 2.14
N ASN A 61 16.17 -10.59 3.28
CA ASN A 61 16.32 -11.77 4.16
C ASN A 61 15.06 -12.16 4.93
N THR A 62 13.97 -11.39 4.81
CA THR A 62 12.67 -11.69 5.45
C THR A 62 11.67 -12.32 4.49
N ILE A 63 11.93 -12.30 3.17
CA ILE A 63 11.00 -12.83 2.17
C ILE A 63 11.32 -14.31 1.93
N TYR A 64 10.41 -15.18 2.35
CA TYR A 64 10.61 -16.64 2.32
C TYR A 64 9.98 -17.30 1.10
N PHE A 65 8.94 -16.70 0.54
CA PHE A 65 8.38 -17.10 -0.74
C PHE A 65 7.76 -15.91 -1.47
N TYR A 66 7.78 -15.98 -2.79
CA TYR A 66 7.22 -15.01 -3.73
C TYR A 66 6.65 -15.82 -4.89
N GLU A 67 5.38 -16.19 -4.79
CA GLU A 67 4.77 -17.20 -5.65
C GLU A 67 3.60 -16.63 -6.44
N LYS A 68 3.67 -16.81 -7.75
CA LYS A 68 2.53 -16.57 -8.64
C LYS A 68 1.57 -17.74 -8.51
N ILE A 69 0.28 -17.46 -8.32
CA ILE A 69 -0.77 -18.49 -8.24
C ILE A 69 -1.94 -18.17 -9.16
N GLY A 70 -2.69 -19.21 -9.55
CA GLY A 70 -3.83 -19.08 -10.45
C GLY A 70 -3.48 -19.17 -11.94
N GLU A 71 -2.35 -19.81 -12.31
CA GLU A 71 -2.08 -20.17 -13.70
C GLU A 71 -2.90 -21.40 -14.12
N ASN A 72 -3.55 -21.34 -15.29
CA ASN A 72 -4.30 -22.46 -15.89
C ASN A 72 -5.42 -23.03 -15.00
N ILE A 73 -6.05 -22.19 -14.19
CA ILE A 73 -7.20 -22.56 -13.35
C ILE A 73 -8.53 -22.34 -14.11
N PRO A 74 -9.59 -23.09 -13.78
CA PRO A 74 -10.93 -22.84 -14.32
C PRO A 74 -11.52 -21.52 -13.80
N ASP A 75 -12.55 -21.02 -14.49
CA ASP A 75 -13.30 -19.81 -14.08
C ASP A 75 -14.03 -20.00 -12.74
N PHE A 76 -14.32 -21.25 -12.37
CA PHE A 76 -14.94 -21.63 -11.11
C PHE A 76 -14.16 -22.76 -10.48
N ILE A 77 -13.75 -22.57 -9.22
CA ILE A 77 -12.97 -23.53 -8.46
C ILE A 77 -13.80 -24.05 -7.28
N GLU A 78 -14.09 -25.36 -7.30
CA GLU A 78 -14.79 -26.03 -6.19
C GLU A 78 -13.85 -26.29 -5.00
N GLU A 79 -12.61 -26.70 -5.27
CA GLU A 79 -11.60 -27.01 -4.24
C GLU A 79 -10.36 -26.10 -4.39
N PRO A 80 -10.35 -24.90 -3.78
CA PRO A 80 -9.23 -23.96 -3.87
C PRO A 80 -7.88 -24.53 -3.43
N GLU A 81 -7.89 -25.45 -2.48
CA GLU A 81 -6.69 -26.08 -1.91
C GLU A 81 -5.86 -26.85 -2.95
N GLU A 82 -6.49 -27.39 -4.01
CA GLU A 82 -5.80 -28.12 -5.07
C GLU A 82 -4.90 -27.23 -5.93
N TYR A 83 -5.21 -25.94 -5.98
CA TYR A 83 -4.53 -24.93 -6.80
C TYR A 83 -3.57 -24.05 -5.99
N LEU A 84 -3.50 -24.24 -4.67
CA LEU A 84 -2.57 -23.57 -3.78
C LEU A 84 -1.30 -24.42 -3.57
N PRO A 85 -0.13 -23.81 -3.30
CA PRO A 85 1.10 -24.57 -3.12
C PRO A 85 0.99 -25.57 -1.96
N LYS A 86 1.32 -26.85 -2.21
CA LYS A 86 1.18 -27.90 -1.17
C LYS A 86 2.08 -27.67 0.04
N ASN A 87 3.30 -27.20 -0.22
CA ASN A 87 4.31 -26.92 0.80
C ASN A 87 4.56 -25.42 0.88
N LEU A 88 4.40 -24.86 2.07
CA LEU A 88 4.79 -23.48 2.35
C LEU A 88 5.86 -23.43 3.42
N PRO A 89 6.91 -22.61 3.22
CA PRO A 89 7.76 -22.21 4.32
C PRO A 89 6.92 -21.58 5.44
N SER A 90 7.30 -21.84 6.69
CA SER A 90 6.69 -21.17 7.84
C SER A 90 6.98 -19.66 7.79
N VAL A 91 5.92 -18.86 7.75
CA VAL A 91 5.97 -17.40 7.70
C VAL A 91 5.06 -16.77 8.75
N ASP A 92 5.38 -15.55 9.16
CA ASP A 92 4.55 -14.78 10.10
C ASP A 92 3.47 -13.98 9.35
N PHE A 93 3.80 -13.44 8.19
CA PHE A 93 2.94 -12.55 7.41
C PHE A 93 2.79 -13.06 5.98
N VAL A 94 1.60 -12.89 5.41
CA VAL A 94 1.33 -13.19 4.00
C VAL A 94 0.71 -11.97 3.33
N ILE A 95 1.28 -11.53 2.20
CA ILE A 95 0.65 -10.56 1.30
C ILE A 95 -0.01 -11.30 0.16
N VAL A 96 -1.22 -10.90 -0.20
CA VAL A 96 -2.02 -11.57 -1.24
C VAL A 96 -2.49 -10.55 -2.27
N VAL A 97 -1.86 -10.54 -3.44
CA VAL A 97 -2.06 -9.50 -4.44
C VAL A 97 -2.91 -10.02 -5.61
N GLY A 98 -4.20 -9.65 -5.62
CA GLY A 98 -5.11 -9.85 -6.75
C GLY A 98 -5.15 -11.27 -7.32
N ILE A 99 -5.15 -12.28 -6.44
CA ILE A 99 -5.35 -13.68 -6.83
C ILE A 99 -6.80 -13.93 -7.24
N HIS A 100 -7.08 -15.07 -7.87
CA HIS A 100 -8.44 -15.46 -8.24
C HIS A 100 -9.39 -15.45 -7.03
N GLN A 101 -10.64 -15.02 -7.22
CA GLN A 101 -11.61 -14.83 -6.14
C GLN A 101 -11.90 -16.12 -5.37
N ASP A 102 -11.98 -17.26 -6.07
CA ASP A 102 -12.17 -18.56 -5.42
C ASP A 102 -10.93 -19.04 -4.65
N LEU A 103 -9.72 -18.66 -5.09
CA LEU A 103 -8.51 -18.93 -4.31
C LEU A 103 -8.48 -18.07 -3.05
N LEU A 104 -8.90 -16.81 -3.16
CA LEU A 104 -9.02 -15.91 -2.02
C LEU A 104 -10.06 -16.42 -1.00
N SER A 105 -11.17 -17.02 -1.48
CA SER A 105 -12.21 -17.56 -0.62
C SER A 105 -11.75 -18.76 0.21
N GLY A 106 -10.94 -19.65 -0.36
CA GLY A 106 -10.36 -20.82 0.33
C GLY A 106 -9.08 -20.52 1.13
N LEU A 107 -8.51 -19.33 0.98
CA LEU A 107 -7.23 -18.99 1.62
C LEU A 107 -7.23 -19.09 3.16
N PRO A 108 -8.29 -18.67 3.90
CA PRO A 108 -8.35 -18.83 5.35
C PRO A 108 -8.19 -20.28 5.80
N ASP A 109 -8.90 -21.21 5.15
CA ASP A 109 -8.83 -22.63 5.48
C ASP A 109 -7.51 -23.25 5.07
N TYR A 110 -6.94 -22.84 3.95
CA TYR A 110 -5.61 -23.29 3.53
C TYR A 110 -4.50 -22.82 4.49
N LEU A 111 -4.61 -21.62 5.06
CA LEU A 111 -3.61 -21.07 5.99
C LEU A 111 -3.81 -21.50 7.44
N LYS A 112 -4.94 -22.15 7.77
CA LYS A 112 -5.19 -22.70 9.11
C LYS A 112 -4.04 -23.65 9.50
N ASP A 113 -3.65 -23.60 10.77
CA ASP A 113 -2.55 -24.40 11.33
C ASP A 113 -1.14 -24.16 10.74
N LYS A 114 -0.94 -23.19 9.83
CA LYS A 114 0.38 -22.85 9.26
C LYS A 114 1.17 -21.79 10.05
N ASN A 115 0.70 -21.42 11.25
CA ASN A 115 1.30 -20.41 12.14
C ASN A 115 1.42 -19.00 11.52
N VAL A 116 0.56 -18.67 10.54
CA VAL A 116 0.48 -17.31 9.98
C VAL A 116 -0.20 -16.40 11.00
N LYS A 117 0.46 -15.29 11.34
CA LYS A 117 -0.06 -14.30 12.29
C LYS A 117 -1.03 -13.33 11.64
N ALA A 118 -0.69 -12.85 10.44
CA ALA A 118 -1.56 -11.95 9.71
C ALA A 118 -1.46 -12.04 8.18
N VAL A 119 -2.57 -11.75 7.52
CA VAL A 119 -2.70 -11.68 6.06
C VAL A 119 -3.11 -10.28 5.63
N ILE A 120 -2.43 -9.71 4.65
CA ILE A 120 -2.80 -8.41 4.08
C ILE A 120 -3.17 -8.62 2.61
N VAL A 121 -4.40 -8.28 2.26
CA VAL A 121 -4.98 -8.44 0.94
C VAL A 121 -5.26 -7.05 0.35
N PRO A 122 -4.26 -6.40 -0.28
CA PRO A 122 -4.48 -5.10 -0.89
C PRO A 122 -5.49 -5.15 -2.05
N ILE A 123 -6.37 -4.16 -2.09
CA ILE A 123 -7.35 -3.99 -3.16
C ILE A 123 -6.98 -2.74 -3.94
N GLU A 124 -6.30 -2.92 -5.08
CA GLU A 124 -6.00 -1.82 -6.01
C GLU A 124 -6.97 -1.76 -7.19
N ASN A 125 -7.77 -2.81 -7.40
CA ASN A 125 -8.81 -2.87 -8.42
C ASN A 125 -10.14 -3.31 -7.77
N PRO A 126 -11.27 -2.61 -8.00
CA PRO A 126 -12.56 -2.97 -7.42
C PRO A 126 -13.00 -4.42 -7.69
N LYS A 127 -12.48 -5.03 -8.77
CA LYS A 127 -12.81 -6.39 -9.21
C LYS A 127 -12.03 -7.48 -8.47
N TRP A 128 -10.95 -7.17 -7.76
CA TRP A 128 -10.13 -8.19 -7.09
C TRP A 128 -10.83 -8.83 -5.88
N ALA A 129 -11.54 -8.03 -5.10
CA ALA A 129 -12.29 -8.49 -3.94
C ALA A 129 -13.60 -7.68 -3.80
N PRO A 130 -14.72 -8.17 -4.38
CA PRO A 130 -16.02 -7.56 -4.17
C PRO A 130 -16.39 -7.50 -2.68
N ALA A 131 -17.23 -6.53 -2.29
CA ALA A 131 -17.55 -6.26 -0.88
C ALA A 131 -18.04 -7.49 -0.10
N GLY A 132 -18.88 -8.31 -0.73
CA GLY A 132 -19.40 -9.54 -0.14
C GLY A 132 -18.29 -10.57 0.11
N LEU A 133 -17.42 -10.78 -0.88
CA LEU A 133 -16.27 -11.68 -0.76
C LEU A 133 -15.29 -11.17 0.31
N GLN A 134 -14.95 -9.88 0.30
CA GLN A 134 -14.08 -9.27 1.31
C GLN A 134 -14.61 -9.53 2.74
N ALA A 135 -15.89 -9.23 2.99
CA ALA A 135 -16.50 -9.43 4.30
C ALA A 135 -16.55 -10.91 4.71
N GLN A 136 -16.84 -11.81 3.76
CA GLN A 136 -16.82 -13.26 4.00
C GLN A 136 -15.41 -13.72 4.39
N VAL A 137 -14.40 -13.42 3.58
CA VAL A 137 -13.02 -13.89 3.78
C VAL A 137 -12.41 -13.31 5.05
N LEU A 138 -12.67 -12.03 5.36
CA LEU A 138 -12.23 -11.42 6.61
C LEU A 138 -12.78 -12.18 7.83
N LYS A 139 -14.06 -12.57 7.78
CA LYS A 139 -14.72 -13.34 8.85
C LYS A 139 -14.15 -14.75 8.98
N GLU A 140 -13.84 -15.41 7.87
CA GLU A 140 -13.22 -16.74 7.90
C GLU A 140 -11.77 -16.69 8.42
N PHE A 141 -10.99 -15.64 8.12
CA PHE A 141 -9.69 -15.42 8.76
C PHE A 141 -9.83 -15.28 10.28
N GLU A 142 -10.79 -14.47 10.74
CA GLU A 142 -11.05 -14.27 12.17
C GLU A 142 -11.46 -15.58 12.87
N ARG A 143 -12.30 -16.40 12.23
CA ARG A 143 -12.67 -17.74 12.74
C ARG A 143 -11.47 -18.69 12.87
N ASN A 144 -10.51 -18.57 11.96
CA ASN A 144 -9.28 -19.35 11.96
C ASN A 144 -8.16 -18.75 12.84
N ASN A 145 -8.46 -17.72 13.65
CA ASN A 145 -7.51 -17.00 14.51
C ASN A 145 -6.33 -16.36 13.73
N ILE A 146 -6.57 -15.97 12.48
CA ILE A 146 -5.61 -15.27 11.63
C ILE A 146 -6.07 -13.81 11.53
N GLN A 147 -5.19 -12.87 11.86
CA GLN A 147 -5.52 -11.45 11.70
C GLN A 147 -5.48 -11.08 10.22
N ALA A 148 -6.36 -10.20 9.77
CA ALA A 148 -6.38 -9.83 8.36
C ALA A 148 -6.70 -8.35 8.14
N ALA A 149 -6.09 -7.79 7.10
CA ALA A 149 -6.36 -6.45 6.62
C ALA A 149 -6.62 -6.44 5.10
N PHE A 150 -7.65 -5.71 4.68
CA PHE A 150 -8.03 -5.47 3.29
C PHE A 150 -7.95 -3.96 3.01
N PRO A 151 -6.73 -3.39 2.94
CA PRO A 151 -6.55 -1.98 2.65
C PRO A 151 -6.95 -1.67 1.20
N LYS A 152 -7.71 -0.59 1.03
CA LYS A 152 -8.21 -0.15 -0.29
C LYS A 152 -8.11 1.38 -0.39
N PRO A 153 -7.08 1.93 -1.07
CA PRO A 153 -5.92 1.28 -1.72
C PRO A 153 -4.98 0.60 -0.71
N PHE A 154 -3.92 -0.07 -1.20
CA PHE A 154 -2.91 -0.68 -0.33
C PHE A 154 -2.25 0.35 0.60
N CYS A 155 -2.03 1.58 0.12
CA CYS A 155 -1.53 2.68 0.95
C CYS A 155 -2.53 3.20 1.99
N ALA A 156 -3.76 2.69 2.08
CA ALA A 156 -4.67 2.97 3.19
C ALA A 156 -4.43 2.08 4.43
N LEU A 157 -3.48 1.14 4.36
CA LEU A 157 -3.09 0.30 5.49
C LEU A 157 -2.56 1.18 6.63
N SER A 158 -3.35 1.33 7.69
CA SER A 158 -3.03 2.26 8.77
C SER A 158 -3.31 1.66 10.15
N LYS A 159 -2.88 2.37 11.20
CA LYS A 159 -3.24 2.04 12.59
C LYS A 159 -4.41 2.88 13.10
N GLN A 160 -4.84 3.86 12.34
CA GLN A 160 -5.93 4.75 12.72
C GLN A 160 -7.24 4.20 12.21
N TYR A 161 -8.27 4.20 13.05
CA TYR A 161 -9.61 3.88 12.59
C TYR A 161 -10.17 5.09 11.83
N ASN A 162 -10.56 4.85 10.59
CA ASN A 162 -11.16 5.84 9.72
C ASN A 162 -12.05 5.14 8.70
N GLU A 163 -12.48 5.85 7.67
CA GLU A 163 -13.38 5.26 6.68
C GLU A 163 -12.76 4.17 5.80
N TYR A 164 -11.43 4.12 5.73
CA TYR A 164 -10.64 3.15 4.94
C TYR A 164 -10.10 1.98 5.77
N ASN A 165 -10.24 2.03 7.10
CA ASN A 165 -9.67 1.06 8.03
C ASN A 165 -10.66 0.68 9.15
N LYS A 166 -11.83 0.18 8.74
CA LYS A 166 -12.93 -0.19 9.66
C LYS A 166 -12.79 -1.63 10.15
N VAL A 167 -12.88 -1.82 11.47
CA VAL A 167 -12.98 -3.17 12.06
C VAL A 167 -14.25 -3.87 11.59
N GLY A 168 -14.14 -5.14 11.21
CA GLY A 168 -15.22 -5.96 10.66
C GLY A 168 -15.47 -5.77 9.16
N PHE A 169 -14.74 -4.86 8.50
CA PHE A 169 -14.81 -4.72 7.04
C PHE A 169 -13.43 -4.68 6.37
N ASN A 170 -12.55 -3.78 6.81
CA ASN A 170 -11.16 -3.73 6.34
C ASN A 170 -10.21 -4.48 7.26
N LEU A 171 -10.57 -4.67 8.53
CA LEU A 171 -9.65 -5.15 9.56
C LEU A 171 -10.36 -6.14 10.48
N THR A 172 -9.70 -7.23 10.86
CA THR A 172 -10.20 -8.16 11.87
C THR A 172 -10.30 -7.50 13.25
N LYS A 173 -11.10 -8.06 14.16
CA LYS A 173 -11.23 -7.55 15.53
C LYS A 173 -9.91 -7.51 16.28
N ASP A 174 -9.16 -8.61 16.26
CA ASP A 174 -7.78 -8.65 16.70
C ASP A 174 -6.85 -8.30 15.54
N HIS A 175 -5.97 -7.31 15.71
CA HIS A 175 -5.15 -6.77 14.62
C HIS A 175 -3.78 -6.21 15.06
N ASN A 176 -3.30 -6.59 16.25
CA ASN A 176 -1.98 -6.15 16.73
C ASN A 176 -0.83 -6.58 15.81
N TYR A 177 -0.92 -7.74 15.14
CA TYR A 177 0.09 -8.19 14.18
C TYR A 177 0.08 -7.36 12.89
N ILE A 178 -1.06 -6.78 12.50
CA ILE A 178 -1.11 -5.80 11.41
C ILE A 178 -0.31 -4.54 11.79
N TYR A 179 -0.42 -4.08 13.04
CA TYR A 179 0.37 -2.93 13.51
C TYR A 179 1.86 -3.26 13.61
N GLU A 180 2.19 -4.46 14.07
CA GLU A 180 3.57 -4.95 14.08
C GLU A 180 4.17 -5.03 12.66
N PHE A 181 3.39 -5.46 11.66
CA PHE A 181 3.78 -5.43 10.25
C PHE A 181 4.11 -3.99 9.81
N ILE A 182 3.18 -3.05 10.01
CA ILE A 182 3.36 -1.64 9.64
C ILE A 182 4.62 -1.07 10.29
N ASP A 183 4.82 -1.33 11.58
CA ASP A 183 5.97 -0.81 12.33
C ASP A 183 7.30 -1.42 11.92
N TYR A 184 7.33 -2.72 11.65
CA TYR A 184 8.54 -3.45 11.33
C TYR A 184 9.02 -3.12 9.91
N PHE A 185 8.11 -3.12 8.94
CA PHE A 185 8.44 -2.86 7.54
C PHE A 185 8.41 -1.36 7.18
N LYS A 186 7.82 -0.51 8.03
CA LYS A 186 7.58 0.92 7.73
C LYS A 186 6.80 1.11 6.42
N ILE A 187 5.78 0.26 6.23
CA ILE A 187 4.89 0.26 5.07
C ILE A 187 3.44 0.47 5.51
N GLY A 188 2.75 1.39 4.86
CA GLY A 188 1.33 1.67 5.09
C GLY A 188 0.93 3.04 4.56
N GLU A 189 0.00 3.70 5.27
CA GLU A 189 -0.33 5.11 5.04
C GLU A 189 0.94 5.98 5.12
N PRO A 190 1.24 6.83 4.12
CA PRO A 190 2.48 7.58 4.11
C PRO A 190 2.63 8.48 5.35
N ILE A 191 3.84 8.49 5.92
CA ILE A 191 4.25 9.45 6.95
C ILE A 191 5.57 10.06 6.47
N VAL A 192 5.60 11.38 6.38
CA VAL A 192 6.73 12.13 5.82
C VAL A 192 7.18 13.20 6.82
N SER A 193 8.44 13.61 6.72
CA SER A 193 8.95 14.80 7.40
C SER A 193 9.63 15.72 6.39
N LEU A 194 9.50 17.03 6.60
CA LEU A 194 9.93 18.05 5.66
C LEU A 194 10.87 19.05 6.35
N LEU A 195 12.01 19.34 5.72
CA LEU A 195 12.84 20.47 6.10
C LEU A 195 12.40 21.68 5.29
N LEU A 196 12.05 22.76 5.96
CA LEU A 196 11.60 24.00 5.32
C LEU A 196 12.71 25.06 5.34
N SER A 197 12.67 25.95 4.34
CA SER A 197 13.51 27.14 4.33
C SER A 197 13.24 28.06 5.51
N LYS A 198 14.18 28.97 5.80
CA LYS A 198 14.08 29.90 6.94
C LYS A 198 12.80 30.76 6.94
N ASP A 199 12.26 31.06 5.76
CA ASP A 199 11.01 31.80 5.59
C ASP A 199 9.76 30.89 5.60
N GLY A 200 9.93 29.58 5.67
CA GLY A 200 8.85 28.58 5.64
C GLY A 200 8.16 28.43 4.28
N GLU A 201 8.68 29.05 3.22
CA GLU A 201 7.99 29.11 1.93
C GLU A 201 8.43 28.03 0.93
N SER A 202 9.48 27.25 1.23
CA SER A 202 9.98 26.19 0.34
C SER A 202 10.43 24.94 1.11
N ILE A 203 10.33 23.78 0.44
CA ILE A 203 10.76 22.49 0.97
C ILE A 203 12.23 22.31 0.56
N GLU A 204 13.16 22.42 1.51
CA GLU A 204 14.59 22.22 1.27
C GLU A 204 14.93 20.73 1.16
N ASP A 205 14.33 19.89 1.99
CA ASP A 205 14.56 18.44 1.97
C ASP A 205 13.33 17.65 2.45
N THR A 206 13.32 16.35 2.15
CA THR A 206 12.23 15.44 2.48
C THR A 206 12.74 14.11 3.04
N CYS A 207 12.02 13.58 4.02
CA CYS A 207 12.26 12.27 4.61
C CYS A 207 10.96 11.45 4.63
N VAL A 208 11.02 10.18 4.26
CA VAL A 208 9.87 9.26 4.35
C VAL A 208 10.07 8.37 5.57
N LEU A 209 9.21 8.54 6.58
CA LEU A 209 9.23 7.78 7.83
C LEU A 209 8.46 6.45 7.72
N GLN A 210 7.40 6.47 6.89
CA GLN A 210 6.61 5.31 6.50
C GLN A 210 6.19 5.50 5.04
N SER A 211 6.47 4.51 4.20
CA SER A 211 6.20 4.59 2.77
C SER A 211 4.86 3.95 2.41
N ALA A 212 4.21 4.50 1.37
CA ALA A 212 3.25 3.74 0.59
C ALA A 212 3.89 2.40 0.15
N PRO A 213 3.13 1.29 0.12
CA PRO A 213 3.67 -0.04 -0.19
C PRO A 213 4.46 -0.11 -1.50
N CYS A 214 3.98 0.55 -2.55
CA CYS A 214 4.63 0.58 -3.86
C CYS A 214 5.86 1.50 -3.94
N GLY A 215 6.17 2.29 -2.91
CA GLY A 215 7.30 3.23 -2.91
C GLY A 215 7.00 4.61 -3.51
N SER A 216 5.75 4.90 -3.87
CA SER A 216 5.36 6.20 -4.45
C SER A 216 5.67 7.39 -3.53
N SER A 217 5.70 7.19 -2.21
CA SER A 217 6.06 8.23 -1.24
C SER A 217 7.45 8.82 -1.53
N TYR A 218 8.45 7.99 -1.80
CA TYR A 218 9.80 8.46 -2.13
C TYR A 218 9.81 9.29 -3.42
N TYR A 219 9.07 8.82 -4.44
CA TYR A 219 8.96 9.54 -5.70
C TYR A 219 8.34 10.93 -5.49
N VAL A 220 7.17 10.99 -4.85
CA VAL A 220 6.47 12.26 -4.59
C VAL A 220 7.31 13.20 -3.74
N CYS A 221 7.91 12.71 -2.64
CA CYS A 221 8.78 13.51 -1.78
C CYS A 221 9.99 14.08 -2.53
N GLN A 222 10.58 13.33 -3.46
CA GLN A 222 11.68 13.83 -4.27
C GLN A 222 11.24 14.94 -5.24
N GLN A 223 10.06 14.81 -5.85
CA GLN A 223 9.50 15.83 -6.76
C GLN A 223 9.17 17.16 -6.05
N LEU A 224 9.02 17.12 -4.72
CA LEU A 224 8.72 18.28 -3.89
C LEU A 224 9.97 19.03 -3.41
N LYS A 225 11.18 18.45 -3.48
CA LYS A 225 12.41 19.12 -3.05
C LYS A 225 12.67 20.40 -3.88
N SER A 226 13.12 21.44 -3.19
CA SER A 226 13.39 22.78 -3.72
C SER A 226 12.18 23.43 -4.41
N LYS A 227 10.96 23.04 -4.04
CA LYS A 227 9.72 23.66 -4.55
C LYS A 227 9.17 24.65 -3.52
N TYR A 228 8.82 25.84 -4.00
CA TYR A 228 8.13 26.88 -3.23
C TYR A 228 6.63 26.57 -3.08
N PHE A 229 5.98 27.00 -1.98
CA PHE A 229 4.55 26.78 -1.70
C PHE A 229 3.93 27.84 -0.75
N LYS A 230 4.12 29.15 -0.99
CA LYS A 230 3.59 30.23 -0.14
C LYS A 230 2.09 30.12 0.17
N ASN A 231 1.68 29.97 1.44
CA ASN A 231 0.27 29.75 1.84
C ASN A 231 -0.44 28.62 1.05
N GLY A 232 0.29 27.58 0.62
CA GLY A 232 -0.24 26.51 -0.24
C GLY A 232 -0.35 26.88 -1.74
N LYS A 233 0.10 28.08 -2.15
CA LYS A 233 0.13 28.59 -3.54
C LYS A 233 1.49 29.19 -3.86
N SER A 234 2.22 28.64 -4.84
CA SER A 234 3.49 29.24 -5.28
C SER A 234 3.45 29.58 -6.74
N GLY A 235 3.70 30.85 -7.08
CA GLY A 235 4.09 31.26 -8.44
C GLY A 235 3.22 30.70 -9.56
N GLY A 236 1.90 30.53 -9.31
CA GLY A 236 0.92 30.04 -10.30
C GLY A 236 0.33 28.65 -10.04
N THR A 237 0.98 27.76 -9.28
CA THR A 237 0.52 26.37 -9.05
C THR A 237 0.48 26.05 -7.54
N SER A 238 -0.63 25.47 -7.08
CA SER A 238 -0.82 25.11 -5.67
C SER A 238 0.06 23.92 -5.25
N LEU A 239 0.31 23.78 -3.94
CA LEU A 239 1.00 22.61 -3.39
C LEU A 239 0.28 21.31 -3.75
N ASN A 240 -1.06 21.32 -3.70
CA ASN A 240 -1.90 20.17 -4.03
C ASN A 240 -1.73 19.76 -5.50
N GLU A 241 -1.67 20.73 -6.43
CA GLU A 241 -1.42 20.45 -7.84
C GLU A 241 -0.03 19.85 -8.08
N LYS A 242 1.00 20.31 -7.35
CA LYS A 242 2.36 19.72 -7.44
C LYS A 242 2.38 18.27 -6.95
N ILE A 243 1.75 18.00 -5.80
CA ILE A 243 1.63 16.64 -5.26
C ILE A 243 0.83 15.76 -6.21
N SER A 244 -0.29 16.27 -6.73
CA SER A 244 -1.14 15.56 -7.69
C SER A 244 -0.38 15.22 -8.97
N LYS A 245 0.33 16.18 -9.56
CA LYS A 245 1.16 15.98 -10.75
C LYS A 245 2.22 14.90 -10.48
N ALA A 246 2.91 14.96 -9.35
CA ALA A 246 3.91 13.96 -8.97
C ALA A 246 3.27 12.57 -8.81
N HIS A 247 2.16 12.46 -8.09
CA HIS A 247 1.44 11.20 -7.90
C HIS A 247 0.98 10.57 -9.22
N HIS A 248 0.41 11.35 -10.13
CA HIS A 248 -0.02 10.87 -11.46
C HIS A 248 1.16 10.56 -12.40
N SER A 249 2.34 11.13 -12.15
CA SER A 249 3.57 10.79 -12.91
C SER A 249 4.20 9.49 -12.43
N TYR A 250 3.95 9.10 -11.18
CA TYR A 250 4.30 7.78 -10.68
C TYR A 250 3.32 6.74 -11.27
N PRO A 251 3.79 5.60 -11.79
CA PRO A 251 2.91 4.58 -12.36
C PRO A 251 2.13 3.88 -11.25
N CYS A 252 1.07 4.48 -10.70
CA CYS A 252 0.28 3.86 -9.64
C CYS A 252 -0.47 2.63 -10.17
N ASN A 253 -0.59 1.58 -9.34
CA ASN A 253 -1.35 0.36 -9.66
C ASN A 253 -2.83 0.47 -9.28
N ALA A 254 -3.20 1.51 -8.53
CA ALA A 254 -4.57 1.80 -8.14
C ALA A 254 -5.42 2.09 -9.38
N SER A 255 -6.60 1.47 -9.45
CA SER A 255 -7.53 1.65 -10.55
C SER A 255 -8.14 3.06 -10.54
N MET A 256 -8.34 3.60 -11.74
CA MET A 256 -9.14 4.80 -12.00
C MET A 256 -10.64 4.51 -12.11
N ASP A 257 -11.03 3.23 -12.12
CA ASP A 257 -12.43 2.82 -12.11
C ASP A 257 -13.13 3.37 -10.86
N GLN A 258 -14.40 3.76 -11.04
CA GLN A 258 -15.23 4.21 -9.93
C GLN A 258 -15.48 3.07 -8.94
N ASP A 259 -15.23 3.33 -7.66
CA ASP A 259 -15.49 2.36 -6.60
C ASP A 259 -16.78 2.68 -5.84
N SER A 260 -17.66 1.68 -5.75
CA SER A 260 -18.98 1.86 -5.14
C SER A 260 -18.93 2.07 -3.61
N ILE A 261 -17.87 1.63 -2.94
CA ILE A 261 -17.68 1.81 -1.49
C ILE A 261 -17.02 3.14 -1.22
N LEU A 262 -15.92 3.45 -1.93
CA LEU A 262 -15.16 4.68 -1.71
C LEU A 262 -15.88 5.93 -2.25
N LYS A 263 -16.81 5.77 -3.20
CA LYS A 263 -17.47 6.88 -3.93
C LYS A 263 -16.48 7.78 -4.68
N ASP A 264 -15.31 7.24 -5.01
CA ASP A 264 -14.24 7.82 -5.81
C ASP A 264 -13.42 6.65 -6.41
N SER A 265 -12.42 6.95 -7.23
CA SER A 265 -11.46 5.94 -7.68
C SER A 265 -10.46 5.57 -6.58
N ILE A 266 -9.95 4.34 -6.63
CA ILE A 266 -8.92 3.87 -5.69
C ILE A 266 -7.64 4.71 -5.83
N LEU A 267 -7.31 5.14 -7.07
CA LEU A 267 -6.17 6.01 -7.36
C LEU A 267 -6.29 7.38 -6.69
N HIS A 268 -7.45 8.01 -6.75
CA HIS A 268 -7.66 9.31 -6.10
C HIS A 268 -7.51 9.20 -4.58
N VAL A 269 -8.05 8.14 -3.96
CA VAL A 269 -7.85 7.90 -2.52
C VAL A 269 -6.36 7.79 -2.20
N GLY A 270 -5.57 7.05 -3.00
CA GLY A 270 -4.12 7.00 -2.85
C GLY A 270 -3.45 8.37 -2.96
N GLY A 271 -3.93 9.20 -3.90
CA GLY A 271 -3.48 10.59 -4.06
C GLY A 271 -3.81 11.49 -2.86
N TYR A 272 -4.98 11.32 -2.23
CA TYR A 272 -5.35 12.05 -1.01
C TYR A 272 -4.47 11.62 0.17
N LEU A 273 -4.16 10.34 0.32
CA LEU A 273 -3.35 9.84 1.44
C LEU A 273 -1.93 10.45 1.44
N ILE A 274 -1.22 10.46 0.29
CA ILE A 274 0.10 11.11 0.22
C ILE A 274 0.00 12.64 0.35
N ARG A 275 -1.08 13.25 -0.16
CA ARG A 275 -1.31 14.70 -0.02
C ARG A 275 -1.54 15.07 1.43
N ASN A 276 -2.36 14.33 2.16
CA ASN A 276 -2.65 14.56 3.56
C ASN A 276 -1.44 14.28 4.45
N ALA A 277 -0.60 13.31 4.10
CA ALA A 277 0.70 13.13 4.76
C ALA A 277 1.57 14.39 4.71
N VAL A 278 1.69 15.02 3.53
CA VAL A 278 2.42 16.29 3.35
C VAL A 278 1.73 17.45 4.08
N ARG A 279 0.41 17.57 3.97
CA ARG A 279 -0.35 18.67 4.61
C ARG A 279 -0.27 18.61 6.13
N ARG A 280 -0.34 17.41 6.70
CA ARG A 280 -0.22 17.17 8.14
C ARG A 280 1.14 17.64 8.67
N GLU A 281 2.23 17.31 7.98
CA GLU A 281 3.57 17.77 8.35
C GLU A 281 3.71 19.30 8.26
N LEU A 282 2.99 19.94 7.33
CA LEU A 282 2.95 21.39 7.18
C LEU A 282 1.92 22.09 8.08
N ASN A 283 1.22 21.36 8.95
CA ASN A 283 0.10 21.86 9.76
C ASN A 283 -1.00 22.57 8.93
N LEU A 284 -1.27 22.04 7.74
CA LEU A 284 -2.38 22.48 6.88
C LEU A 284 -3.59 21.57 7.08
N GLU A 285 -4.80 22.13 6.93
CA GLU A 285 -6.06 21.37 6.99
C GLU A 285 -6.03 20.18 6.03
N GLU A 286 -6.40 18.97 6.46
CA GLU A 286 -6.41 17.82 5.54
C GLU A 286 -7.50 17.99 4.47
N GLN A 287 -7.25 17.45 3.27
CA GLN A 287 -8.27 17.46 2.22
C GLN A 287 -9.09 16.18 2.32
N GLU A 288 -10.41 16.34 2.42
CA GLU A 288 -11.34 15.28 2.10
C GLU A 288 -11.58 15.28 0.59
N GLY A 289 -11.51 14.11 -0.05
CA GLY A 289 -11.82 13.98 -1.48
C GLY A 289 -13.25 14.42 -1.79
N GLU A 290 -13.50 14.87 -3.03
CA GLU A 290 -14.86 15.14 -3.48
C GLU A 290 -15.63 13.83 -3.58
N LYS A 291 -16.33 13.45 -2.51
CA LYS A 291 -17.19 12.26 -2.52
C LYS A 291 -18.39 12.56 -3.40
N LEU A 292 -18.52 11.82 -4.51
CA LEU A 292 -19.69 11.94 -5.37
C LEU A 292 -20.94 11.54 -4.58
N VAL A 293 -21.78 12.52 -4.25
CA VAL A 293 -23.12 12.26 -3.73
C VAL A 293 -23.99 11.89 -4.91
N TYR A 294 -24.30 10.60 -5.05
CA TYR A 294 -25.35 10.20 -5.99
C TYR A 294 -26.66 10.83 -5.53
N VAL A 295 -27.10 11.89 -6.22
CA VAL A 295 -28.47 12.38 -6.11
C VAL A 295 -29.34 11.36 -6.84
N ILE A 296 -29.89 10.40 -6.10
CA ILE A 296 -30.97 9.56 -6.61
C ILE A 296 -32.17 10.51 -6.77
N LYS A 297 -32.48 10.89 -8.01
CA LYS A 297 -33.76 11.48 -8.37
C LYS A 297 -34.78 10.37 -8.60
#